data_AF-A0A8T4N5G1-F1
#
_entry.id   AF-A0A8T4N5G1-F1
#
_cell.length_a   1.000
_cell.length_b   1.000
_cell.length_c   1.000
_cell.angle_alpha   90.00
_cell.angle_beta   90.00
_cell.angle_gamma   90.00
#
_symmetry.space_group_name_H-M   'P 1'
#
loop_
_entity.id
_entity.type
_entity.pdbx_description
1 polymer ?
#
loop_
_entity_poly.entity_id
_entity_poly.type
_entity_poly.pdbx_seq_one_letter_code
_entity_poly.pdbx_strand_id
1 'polypeptide(L)'
;MASEERIQEAYQIMVKIDGMYHQGRFDEVNSLLRNMDLEHMTDQALITYLCVSKRAKNKLPYRQEFYEKVKASLIKRGRSSELPALLRGLE
;
A
#
# COMPACT_ATOMS: atom_id res chain seq x y z
N MET A 1 1.35 -22.85 3.33
CA MET A 1 0.53 -22.51 2.15
C MET A 1 0.01 -21.07 2.21
N ALA A 2 -1.11 -20.74 2.87
CA ALA A 2 -1.67 -19.38 2.79
C ALA A 2 -0.79 -18.24 3.40
N SER A 3 0.13 -18.53 4.32
CA SER A 3 1.05 -17.50 4.84
C SER A 3 2.24 -17.24 3.92
N GLU A 4 2.74 -18.27 3.24
CA GLU A 4 3.87 -18.15 2.30
C GLU A 4 3.47 -17.35 1.07
N GLU A 5 2.25 -17.56 0.57
CA GLU A 5 1.69 -16.80 -0.55
C GLU A 5 1.55 -15.30 -0.20
N ARG A 6 1.11 -14.97 1.02
CA ARG A 6 1.01 -13.58 1.49
C ARG A 6 2.38 -12.92 1.67
N ILE A 7 3.37 -13.67 2.14
CA ILE A 7 4.76 -13.17 2.25
C ILE A 7 5.34 -12.92 0.86
N GLN A 8 5.10 -13.84 -0.08
CA GLN A 8 5.54 -13.72 -1.46
C GLN A 8 4.90 -12.51 -2.17
N GLU A 9 3.60 -12.30 -1.97
CA GLU A 9 2.88 -11.12 -2.48
C GLU A 9 3.49 -9.82 -1.97
N ALA A 10 3.71 -9.71 -0.65
CA ALA A 10 4.33 -8.53 -0.05
C ALA A 10 5.75 -8.28 -0.61
N TYR A 11 6.54 -9.34 -0.74
CA TYR A 11 7.90 -9.25 -1.29
C TYR A 11 7.90 -8.75 -2.74
N GLN A 12 7.00 -9.26 -3.58
CA GLN A 12 6.87 -8.81 -4.97
C GLN A 12 6.49 -7.33 -5.07
N ILE A 13 5.60 -6.85 -4.20
CA ILE A 13 5.24 -5.44 -4.12
C ILE A 13 6.47 -4.60 -3.75
N MET A 14 7.21 -5.01 -2.71
CA MET A 14 8.42 -4.31 -2.27
C MET A 14 9.45 -4.20 -3.39
N VAL A 15 9.83 -5.31 -4.01
CA VAL A 15 10.83 -5.34 -5.09
C VAL A 15 10.41 -4.45 -6.25
N LYS A 16 9.13 -4.51 -6.64
CA LYS A 16 8.60 -3.71 -7.76
C LYS A 16 8.67 -2.22 -7.48
N ILE A 17 8.23 -1.78 -6.30
CA ILE A 17 8.21 -0.37 -5.93
C ILE A 17 9.62 0.17 -5.70
N ASP A 18 10.48 -0.57 -5.00
CA ASP A 18 11.88 -0.20 -4.81
C ASP A 18 12.63 -0.07 -6.14
N GLY A 19 12.37 -0.98 -7.09
CA GLY A 19 12.92 -0.88 -8.44
C GLY A 19 12.50 0.40 -9.17
N MET A 20 11.22 0.80 -9.05
CA MET A 20 10.75 2.06 -9.62
C MET A 20 11.41 3.28 -8.96
N TYR A 21 11.59 3.27 -7.65
CA TYR A 21 12.28 4.36 -6.95
C TYR A 21 13.75 4.46 -7.34
N HIS A 22 14.44 3.33 -7.49
CA HIS A 22 15.84 3.31 -7.92
C HIS A 22 16.02 3.90 -9.33
N GLN A 23 15.00 3.76 -10.18
CA GLN A 23 14.95 4.34 -11.52
C GLN A 23 14.38 5.77 -11.56
N GLY A 24 14.02 6.36 -10.42
CA GLY A 24 13.42 7.70 -10.36
C GLY A 24 11.99 7.78 -10.89
N ARG A 25 11.31 6.66 -11.10
CA ARG A 25 9.96 6.55 -11.71
C ARG A 25 8.85 6.83 -10.69
N PHE A 26 8.90 7.98 -10.03
CA PHE A 26 7.94 8.38 -9.00
C PHE A 26 6.53 8.59 -9.58
N ASP A 27 6.43 9.12 -10.79
CA ASP A 27 5.14 9.36 -11.48
C ASP A 27 4.36 8.07 -11.71
N GLU A 28 5.07 6.98 -12.02
CA GLU A 28 4.45 5.67 -12.23
C GLU A 28 3.95 5.07 -10.91
N VAL A 29 4.73 5.19 -9.84
CA VAL A 29 4.26 4.79 -8.51
C VAL A 29 3.04 5.60 -8.10
N ASN A 30 3.04 6.90 -8.38
CA ASN A 30 1.89 7.78 -8.14
C ASN A 30 0.64 7.35 -8.91
N SER A 31 0.80 7.06 -10.21
CA SER A 31 -0.28 6.57 -11.07
C SER A 31 -0.81 5.24 -10.57
N LEU A 32 0.09 4.35 -10.15
CA LEU A 32 -0.27 3.05 -9.57
C LEU A 32 -1.09 3.22 -8.29
N LEU A 33 -0.67 4.09 -7.36
CA LEU A 33 -1.42 4.34 -6.11
C LEU A 33 -2.79 4.99 -6.38
N ARG A 34 -2.87 5.91 -7.35
CA ARG A 34 -4.11 6.62 -7.68
C ARG A 34 -5.18 5.70 -8.25
N ASN A 35 -4.77 4.81 -9.16
CA ASN A 35 -5.66 3.99 -9.99
C ASN A 35 -5.83 2.55 -9.47
N MET A 36 -5.25 2.23 -8.31
CA MET A 36 -5.33 0.89 -7.74
C MET A 36 -6.76 0.54 -7.35
N ASP A 37 -7.24 -0.60 -7.85
CA ASP A 37 -8.46 -1.22 -7.34
C ASP A 37 -8.16 -2.01 -6.07
N LEU A 38 -8.77 -1.58 -4.97
CA LEU A 38 -8.53 -2.15 -3.64
C LEU A 38 -9.50 -3.29 -3.33
N GLU A 39 -10.54 -3.55 -4.13
CA GLU A 39 -11.59 -4.50 -3.77
C GLU A 39 -11.08 -5.94 -3.67
N HIS A 40 -10.18 -6.32 -4.58
CA HIS A 40 -9.64 -7.68 -4.68
C HIS A 40 -8.29 -7.90 -3.97
N MET A 41 -7.75 -6.87 -3.33
CA MET A 41 -6.43 -6.95 -2.70
C MET A 41 -6.49 -7.50 -1.28
N THR A 42 -5.45 -8.20 -0.83
CA THR A 42 -5.36 -8.63 0.58
C THR A 42 -5.08 -7.45 1.51
N ASP A 43 -5.49 -7.53 2.78
CA ASP A 43 -5.13 -6.51 3.79
C ASP A 43 -3.61 -6.31 3.84
N GLN A 44 -2.85 -7.42 3.77
CA GLN A 44 -1.39 -7.40 3.75
C GLN A 44 -0.83 -6.61 2.55
N ALA A 45 -1.37 -6.79 1.35
CA ALA A 45 -0.94 -6.05 0.17
C ALA A 45 -1.15 -4.54 0.35
N LEU A 46 -2.34 -4.14 0.83
CA LEU A 46 -2.66 -2.73 1.08
C LEU A 46 -1.68 -2.09 2.08
N ILE A 47 -1.42 -2.76 3.20
CA ILE A 47 -0.44 -2.31 4.20
C ILE A 47 0.98 -2.25 3.61
N THR A 48 1.35 -3.23 2.78
CA THR A 48 2.66 -3.26 2.12
C THR A 48 2.84 -2.03 1.22
N TYR A 49 1.83 -1.67 0.41
CA TYR A 49 1.87 -0.46 -0.42
C TYR A 49 2.02 0.82 0.40
N LEU A 50 1.34 0.94 1.54
CA LEU A 50 1.49 2.10 2.44
C LEU A 50 2.89 2.18 3.05
N CYS A 51 3.46 1.04 3.40
CA CYS A 51 4.79 0.93 4.00
C CYS A 51 5.88 1.35 3.01
N VAL A 52 5.87 0.79 1.79
CA VAL A 52 6.88 1.09 0.76
C VAL A 52 6.74 2.51 0.21
N SER A 53 5.53 3.06 0.14
CA SER A 53 5.31 4.43 -0.32
C SER A 53 5.69 5.50 0.70
N LYS A 54 5.79 5.14 1.99
CA LYS A 54 6.08 6.09 3.07
C LYS A 54 7.38 6.86 2.86
N ARG A 55 8.45 6.17 2.45
CA ARG A 55 9.79 6.78 2.26
C ARG A 55 9.79 7.84 1.16
N ALA A 56 8.90 7.73 0.18
CA ALA A 56 8.79 8.64 -0.95
C ALA A 56 7.61 9.60 -0.84
N LYS A 57 6.95 9.73 0.34
CA LYS A 57 5.71 10.49 0.48
C LYS A 57 5.74 11.91 -0.08
N ASN A 58 6.87 12.61 0.06
CA ASN A 58 7.04 13.98 -0.45
C ASN A 58 7.06 14.06 -1.99
N LYS A 59 7.28 12.93 -2.67
CA LYS A 59 7.26 12.80 -4.13
C LYS A 59 5.99 12.12 -4.65
N LEU A 60 5.06 11.76 -3.76
CA LEU A 60 3.84 11.02 -4.09
C LEU A 60 2.59 11.78 -3.64
N PRO A 61 2.17 12.86 -4.35
CA PRO A 61 0.98 13.65 -4.03
C PRO A 61 -0.31 12.84 -3.82
N TYR A 62 -0.49 11.71 -4.50
CA TYR A 62 -1.69 10.88 -4.34
C TYR A 62 -1.61 9.90 -3.17
N ARG A 63 -0.50 9.88 -2.42
CA ARG A 63 -0.33 8.95 -1.31
C ARG A 63 -1.34 9.18 -0.19
N GLN A 64 -1.67 10.43 0.13
CA GLN A 64 -2.68 10.73 1.15
C GLN A 64 -4.06 10.22 0.72
N GLU A 65 -4.44 10.43 -0.54
CA GLU A 65 -5.69 9.91 -1.09
C GLU A 65 -5.71 8.38 -1.03
N PHE A 66 -4.60 7.73 -1.38
CA PHE A 66 -4.46 6.28 -1.28
C PHE A 66 -4.59 5.78 0.17
N TYR A 67 -4.00 6.48 1.15
CA TYR A 67 -4.15 6.15 2.57
C TYR A 67 -5.62 6.17 3.01
N GLU A 68 -6.38 7.20 2.65
CA GLU A 68 -7.81 7.27 2.99
C GLU A 68 -8.62 6.18 2.27
N LYS A 69 -8.29 5.86 1.02
CA LYS A 69 -8.91 4.74 0.29
C LYS A 69 -8.65 3.40 0.99
N VAL A 70 -7.41 3.15 1.42
CA VAL A 70 -7.06 1.93 2.17
C VAL A 70 -7.82 1.88 3.50
N LYS A 71 -7.86 2.97 4.25
CA LYS A 71 -8.61 3.06 5.51
C LYS A 71 -10.10 2.76 5.31
N ALA A 72 -10.73 3.34 4.30
CA ALA A 72 -12.13 3.07 3.96
C ALA A 72 -12.36 1.61 3.55
N SER A 73 -11.44 1.02 2.76
CA SER A 73 -11.49 -0.40 2.38
C SER A 73 -11.41 -1.33 3.60
N LEU A 74 -10.48 -1.07 4.53
CA LEU A 74 -10.35 -1.84 5.76
C LEU A 74 -11.61 -1.73 6.65
N ILE A 75 -12.23 -0.55 6.73
CA ILE A 75 -13.51 -0.36 7.42
C ILE A 75 -14.62 -1.21 6.76
N LYS A 76 -14.74 -1.16 5.43
CA LYS A 76 -15.71 -1.97 4.65
C LYS A 76 -15.52 -3.48 4.91
N ARG A 77 -14.28 -3.92 5.18
CA ARG A 77 -13.91 -5.32 5.51
C ARG A 77 -14.12 -5.70 6.98
N GLY A 78 -14.62 -4.78 7.82
CA GLY A 78 -14.84 -5.04 9.25
C GLY A 78 -13.60 -4.90 10.13
N ARG A 79 -12.51 -4.28 9.65
CA ARG A 79 -11.24 -4.10 10.38
C ARG A 79 -11.20 -2.81 11.23
N SER A 80 -12.33 -2.18 11.49
CA SER A 80 -12.40 -0.85 12.14
C SER A 80 -11.67 -0.78 13.50
N SER A 81 -11.78 -1.83 14.32
CA SER A 81 -11.10 -1.92 15.63
C SER A 81 -9.59 -2.13 15.53
N GLU A 82 -9.12 -2.69 14.41
CA GLU A 82 -7.71 -3.02 14.17
C GLU A 82 -6.95 -1.87 13.49
N LEU A 83 -7.65 -0.86 12.96
CA LEU A 83 -7.03 0.28 12.25
C LEU A 83 -5.88 0.95 13.02
N PRO A 84 -5.97 1.22 14.34
CA PRO A 84 -4.88 1.86 15.07
C PRO A 84 -3.60 1.02 15.16
N ALA A 85 -3.72 -0.30 14.98
CA ALA A 85 -2.59 -1.22 14.90
C ALA A 85 -2.10 -1.34 13.44
N LEU A 86 -3.00 -1.55 12.49
CA LEU A 86 -2.69 -1.78 11.08
C LEU A 86 -2.09 -0.55 10.39
N LEU A 87 -2.57 0.65 10.71
CA LEU A 87 -2.18 1.90 10.05
C LEU A 87 -1.17 2.73 10.85
N ARG A 88 -0.64 2.20 11.96
CA ARG A 88 0.21 2.96 12.89
C ARG A 88 1.44 3.52 12.18
N GLY A 89 1.51 4.86 12.10
CA GLY A 89 2.64 5.56 11.49
C GLY A 89 2.73 5.30 9.98
N LEU A 90 1.63 4.95 9.32
CA LEU A 90 1.56 4.80 7.88
C LEU A 90 0.91 5.99 7.18
N GLU A 91 0.55 7.05 7.92
CA GLU A 91 0.18 8.34 7.31
C GLU A 91 1.33 9.03 6.55
#